data_AF-A0A4V2QX02-F1
#
_entry.id   AF-A0A4V2QX02-F1
#
_cell.length_a   1.000
_cell.length_b   1.000
_cell.length_c   1.000
_cell.angle_alpha   90.00
_cell.angle_beta   90.00
_cell.angle_gamma   90.00
#
_symmetry.space_group_name_H-M   'P 1'
#
loop_
_entity.id
_entity.type
_entity.pdbx_description
1 polymer ?
#
loop_
_entity_poly.entity_id
_entity_poly.type
_entity_poly.pdbx_seq_one_letter_code
_entity_poly.pdbx_strand_id
1 'polypeptide(L)'
;MHTPPLSPAPRRAHNPSQTPRIPTRRDRVTAIMTTDPHRAWTGRELAERLQIKPRNLLTQLGQWTRDGFLTRTGHGTYTLDTPP
;
A
#
# COMPACT_ATOMS: atom_id res chain seq x y z
N MET A 1 -17.23 51.08 6.77
CA MET A 1 -16.36 50.16 6.02
C MET A 1 -15.53 49.35 7.01
N HIS A 2 -15.93 48.11 7.34
CA HIS A 2 -15.03 47.14 7.98
C HIS A 2 -15.59 45.71 7.78
N THR A 3 -14.93 44.93 6.93
CA THR A 3 -15.23 43.50 6.72
C THR A 3 -14.12 42.71 7.40
N PRO A 4 -14.39 41.84 8.39
CA PRO A 4 -13.33 41.02 8.99
C PRO A 4 -12.89 39.91 8.02
N PRO A 5 -11.59 39.61 7.91
CA PRO A 5 -11.13 38.49 7.09
C PRO A 5 -11.35 37.18 7.85
N LEU A 6 -12.25 36.33 7.35
CA LEU A 6 -12.38 34.96 7.83
C LEU A 6 -11.26 34.12 7.20
N SER A 7 -10.41 33.58 8.08
CA SER A 7 -9.24 32.75 7.83
C SER A 7 -9.49 31.59 6.85
N PRO A 8 -8.48 31.16 6.07
CA PRO A 8 -8.60 29.99 5.21
C PRO A 8 -8.80 28.72 6.06
N ALA A 9 -9.84 27.97 5.71
CA ALA A 9 -10.23 26.73 6.37
C ALA A 9 -9.06 25.74 6.50
N PRO A 10 -9.04 24.90 7.55
CA PRO A 10 -8.05 23.83 7.65
C PRO A 10 -8.19 22.94 6.42
N ARG A 11 -7.07 22.77 5.69
CA ARG A 11 -6.95 21.80 4.61
C ARG A 11 -7.30 20.44 5.20
N ARG A 12 -8.56 20.01 5.00
CA ARG A 12 -9.02 18.68 5.36
C ARG A 12 -8.04 17.70 4.74
N ALA A 13 -7.34 16.98 5.62
CA ALA A 13 -6.51 15.85 5.26
C ALA A 13 -7.29 15.03 4.23
N HIS A 14 -6.62 14.73 3.12
CA HIS A 14 -7.14 13.89 2.07
C HIS A 14 -7.33 12.49 2.67
N ASN A 15 -8.46 12.25 3.35
CA ASN A 15 -8.91 10.93 3.71
C ASN A 15 -9.60 10.42 2.45
N PRO A 16 -8.93 9.62 1.59
CA PRO A 16 -9.61 9.07 0.44
C PRO A 16 -10.78 8.26 0.98
N SER A 17 -11.97 8.71 0.60
CA SER A 17 -13.25 8.14 0.99
C SER A 17 -13.21 6.62 0.78
N GLN A 18 -13.10 5.87 1.87
CA GLN A 18 -13.31 4.43 1.87
C GLN A 18 -14.80 4.18 1.61
N THR A 19 -15.21 4.27 0.34
CA THR A 19 -16.32 3.44 -0.11
C THR A 19 -15.96 2.01 0.30
N PRO A 20 -16.89 1.19 0.84
CA PRO A 20 -16.62 -0.22 1.13
C PRO A 20 -16.41 -0.97 -0.19
N ARG A 21 -15.26 -0.74 -0.81
CA ARG A 21 -14.75 -1.40 -1.99
C ARG A 21 -14.17 -2.69 -1.46
N ILE A 22 -14.64 -3.84 -1.99
CA ILE A 22 -14.08 -5.12 -1.60
C ILE A 22 -12.55 -5.04 -1.74
N PRO A 23 -11.78 -5.22 -0.65
CA PRO A 23 -10.35 -4.94 -0.65
C PRO A 23 -9.69 -5.87 -1.65
N THR A 24 -9.10 -5.24 -2.68
CA THR A 24 -8.38 -5.94 -3.74
C THR A 24 -7.19 -6.69 -3.16
N ARG A 25 -6.64 -7.67 -3.88
CA ARG A 25 -5.45 -8.39 -3.40
C ARG A 25 -4.27 -7.45 -3.14
N ARG A 26 -4.13 -6.39 -3.95
CA ARG A 26 -3.13 -5.33 -3.76
C ARG A 26 -3.35 -4.60 -2.44
N ASP A 27 -4.57 -4.17 -2.18
CA ASP A 27 -4.96 -3.49 -0.93
C ASP A 27 -4.63 -4.34 0.31
N ARG A 28 -4.91 -5.64 0.27
CA ARG A 28 -4.58 -6.56 1.38
C ARG A 28 -3.06 -6.74 1.57
N VAL A 29 -2.28 -6.82 0.49
CA VAL A 29 -0.82 -6.86 0.56
C VAL A 29 -0.28 -5.55 1.14
N THR A 30 -0.77 -4.41 0.66
CA THR A 30 -0.44 -3.09 1.20
C THR A 30 -0.73 -3.01 2.68
N ALA A 31 -1.92 -3.43 3.13
CA ALA A 31 -2.31 -3.40 4.53
C ALA A 31 -1.34 -4.20 5.41
N ILE A 32 -0.88 -5.38 4.95
CA ILE A 32 0.15 -6.16 5.66
C ILE A 32 1.47 -5.40 5.68
N MET A 33 1.93 -4.88 4.54
CA MET A 33 3.21 -4.20 4.45
C MET A 33 3.23 -2.88 5.22
N THR A 34 2.09 -2.20 5.36
CA THR A 34 1.95 -0.98 6.16
C THR A 34 2.01 -1.23 7.67
N THR A 35 1.85 -2.47 8.13
CA THR A 35 2.04 -2.80 9.55
C THR A 35 3.50 -2.63 10.00
N ASP A 36 4.44 -2.85 9.08
CA ASP A 36 5.86 -2.60 9.28
C ASP A 36 6.49 -2.19 7.93
N PRO A 37 6.56 -0.88 7.63
CA PRO A 37 7.02 -0.38 6.34
C PRO A 37 8.54 -0.46 6.15
N HIS A 38 9.30 -0.56 7.24
CA HIS A 38 10.77 -0.68 7.20
C HIS A 38 11.23 -2.13 6.99
N ARG A 39 10.36 -3.10 7.30
CA ARG A 39 10.62 -4.52 7.11
C ARG A 39 10.45 -4.93 5.65
N ALA A 40 11.40 -5.70 5.15
CA ALA A 40 11.29 -6.38 3.87
C ALA A 40 10.43 -7.64 4.03
N TRP A 41 9.38 -7.78 3.21
CA TRP A 41 8.41 -8.87 3.28
C TRP A 41 8.69 -9.93 2.23
N THR A 42 8.78 -11.20 2.62
CA THR A 42 8.90 -12.28 1.64
C THR A 42 7.57 -12.57 0.97
N GLY A 43 7.59 -12.90 -0.33
CA GLY A 43 6.37 -13.27 -1.05
C GLY A 43 5.67 -14.51 -0.47
N ARG A 44 6.43 -15.40 0.19
CA ARG A 44 5.88 -16.56 0.90
C ARG A 44 5.14 -16.15 2.17
N GLU A 45 5.72 -15.29 3.00
CA GLU A 45 5.05 -14.77 4.20
C GLU A 45 3.77 -14.01 3.87
N LEU A 46 3.78 -13.22 2.78
CA LEU A 46 2.58 -12.53 2.30
C LEU A 46 1.51 -13.53 1.85
N ALA A 47 1.92 -14.63 1.20
CA ALA A 47 1.00 -15.67 0.74
C ALA A 47 0.35 -16.42 1.90
N GLU A 48 1.14 -16.76 2.92
CA GLU A 48 0.66 -17.44 4.13
C GLU A 48 -0.32 -16.55 4.91
N ARG A 49 0.01 -15.27 5.12
CA ARG A 49 -0.88 -14.31 5.81
C ARG A 49 -2.18 -14.06 5.07
N LEU A 50 -2.16 -14.07 3.74
CA LEU A 50 -3.34 -13.89 2.91
C LEU A 50 -4.10 -15.20 2.62
N GLN A 51 -3.54 -16.35 3.00
CA GLN A 51 -4.02 -17.69 2.64
C GLN A 51 -4.21 -17.89 1.13
N ILE A 52 -3.26 -17.36 0.35
CA ILE A 52 -3.25 -17.45 -1.12
C ILE A 52 -2.16 -18.41 -1.55
N LYS A 53 -2.39 -19.17 -2.63
CA LYS A 53 -1.34 -20.02 -3.22
C LYS A 53 -0.10 -19.17 -3.57
N PRO A 54 1.10 -19.51 -3.04
CA PRO A 54 2.30 -18.69 -3.22
C PRO A 54 2.62 -18.39 -4.68
N ARG A 55 2.47 -19.36 -5.59
CA ARG A 55 2.72 -19.18 -7.03
C ARG A 55 1.91 -18.02 -7.62
N ASN A 56 0.63 -17.92 -7.29
CA ASN A 56 -0.25 -16.86 -7.80
C ASN A 56 0.12 -15.49 -7.23
N LEU A 57 0.55 -15.45 -5.97
CA LEU A 57 0.96 -14.20 -5.34
C LEU A 57 2.30 -13.72 -5.88
N LEU A 58 3.29 -14.61 -6.04
CA LEU A 58 4.61 -14.27 -6.59
C LEU A 58 4.51 -13.69 -8.00
N THR A 59 3.63 -14.22 -8.86
CA THR A 59 3.37 -13.62 -10.18
C THR A 59 2.86 -12.19 -10.07
N GLN A 60 1.92 -11.92 -9.16
CA GLN A 60 1.38 -10.57 -8.96
C GLN A 60 2.39 -9.62 -8.33
N LEU A 61 3.19 -10.07 -7.37
CA LEU A 61 4.27 -9.28 -6.79
C LEU A 61 5.29 -8.90 -7.87
N GLY A 62 5.66 -9.84 -8.74
CA GLY A 62 6.55 -9.56 -9.88
C GLY A 62 5.96 -8.55 -10.86
N GLN A 63 4.65 -8.63 -11.14
CA GLN A 63 3.96 -7.64 -11.95
C GLN A 63 3.95 -6.26 -11.27
N TRP A 64 3.57 -6.17 -9.99
CA TRP A 64 3.55 -4.92 -9.24
C TRP A 64 4.93 -4.29 -9.08
N THR A 65 6.00 -5.08 -9.06
CA THR A 65 7.36 -4.55 -9.12
C THR A 65 7.68 -3.92 -10.47
N ARG A 66 7.19 -4.49 -11.58
CA ARG A 66 7.34 -3.87 -12.91
C ARG A 66 6.50 -2.62 -13.07
N ASP A 67 5.30 -2.60 -12.48
CA ASP A 67 4.42 -1.44 -12.44
C ASP A 67 4.91 -0.32 -11.49
N GLY A 68 6.02 -0.53 -10.76
CA GLY A 68 6.58 0.45 -9.83
C GLY A 68 5.78 0.61 -8.54
N PHE A 69 4.91 -0.36 -8.19
CA PHE A 69 4.13 -0.31 -6.95
C PHE A 69 4.88 -0.90 -5.75
N LEU A 70 5.74 -1.89 -5.98
CA LEU A 70 6.55 -2.52 -4.95
C LEU A 70 8.00 -2.55 -5.41
N THR A 71 8.92 -2.33 -4.48
CA THR A 71 10.34 -2.47 -4.77
C THR A 71 10.81 -3.86 -4.32
N ARG A 72 11.42 -4.61 -5.23
CA ARG A 72 12.03 -5.91 -4.89
C ARG A 72 13.41 -5.64 -4.31
N THR A 73 13.56 -5.88 -3.00
CA THR A 73 14.80 -5.62 -2.26
C THR A 73 15.77 -6.80 -2.25
N GLY A 74 15.33 -8.00 -2.65
CA GLY A 74 16.19 -9.18 -2.66
C GLY A 74 15.54 -10.45 -3.22
N HIS A 75 16.03 -11.62 -2.79
CA HIS A 75 15.55 -12.94 -3.21
C HIS A 75 14.11 -13.20 -2.75
N GLY A 76 13.13 -12.73 -3.53
CA GLY A 76 11.70 -12.91 -3.23
C GLY A 76 11.21 -12.02 -2.10
N THR A 77 11.94 -10.94 -1.80
CA THR A 77 11.62 -9.96 -0.77
C THR A 77 11.21 -8.65 -1.40
N TYR A 78 10.16 -8.04 -0.84
CA TYR A 78 9.49 -6.87 -1.38
C TYR A 78 9.27 -5.83 -0.27
N THR A 79 9.37 -4.56 -0.60
CA THR A 79 9.00 -3.42 0.25
C THR A 79 7.97 -2.57 -0.49
N LEU A 80 7.18 -1.80 0.26
CA LEU A 80 6.26 -0.86 -0.34
C LEU A 80 7.08 0.28 -0.96
N ASP A 81 6.80 0.64 -2.21
CA ASP A 81 7.35 1.85 -2.80
C ASP A 81 6.54 3.04 -2.28
N THR A 82 6.81 3.45 -1.04
CA THR A 82 6.29 4.72 -0.53
C THR A 82 7.23 5.82 -1.00
N PRO A 83 6.77 6.80 -1.81
CA PRO A 83 7.58 7.96 -2.11
C PRO A 83 7.92 8.70 -0.78
N PRO A 84 9.12 9.30 -0.68
CA PRO A 84 9.56 10.05 0.50
C PRO A 84 8.72 11.30 0.79
#